data_AF-A0A379E018-F1
#
_entry.id   AF-A0A379E018-F1
#
_cell.length_a   1.000
_cell.length_b   1.000
_cell.length_c   1.000
_cell.angle_alpha   90.00
_cell.angle_beta   90.00
_cell.angle_gamma   90.00
#
_symmetry.space_group_name_H-M   'P 1'
#
loop_
_entity.id
_entity.type
_entity.pdbx_description
1 polymer ?
#
loop_
_entity_poly.entity_id
_entity_poly.type
_entity_poly.pdbx_seq_one_letter_code
_entity_poly.pdbx_strand_id
1 'polypeptide(L)'
;MTDVFLIEGVKGSGKSKRIHSLKEDYIKAGYKLTDSENEEDWNTAIFVLEKEGQKIVLNSGADTKSIIASFGIFLSNHKDAIEVYTAIRPQQNNPRLHKWMKDALSILHIKSEKVYHLPEEL
;
A
#
# COMPACT_ATOMS: atom_id res chain seq x y z
N MET A 1 9.40 -14.19 0.08
CA MET A 1 8.29 -14.04 -0.87
C MET A 1 7.22 -13.20 -0.18
N THR A 2 6.49 -12.37 -0.92
CA THR A 2 5.64 -11.31 -0.36
C THR A 2 4.17 -11.56 -0.72
N ASP A 3 3.28 -11.44 0.25
CA ASP A 3 1.84 -11.40 0.02
C ASP A 3 1.40 -9.95 -0.23
N VAL A 4 0.77 -9.69 -1.37
CA VAL A 4 0.37 -8.34 -1.81
C VAL A 4 -1.14 -8.19 -1.71
N PHE A 5 -1.57 -7.10 -1.09
CA PHE A 5 -2.98 -6.76 -0.89
C PHE A 5 -3.29 -5.42 -1.56
N LEU A 6 -4.08 -5.48 -2.61
CA LEU A 6 -4.51 -4.34 -3.40
C LEU A 6 -5.83 -3.80 -2.85
N ILE A 7 -5.79 -2.63 -2.21
CA ILE A 7 -7.00 -1.94 -1.73
C ILE A 7 -7.54 -1.09 -2.88
N GLU A 8 -8.49 -1.65 -3.60
CA GLU A 8 -9.02 -1.07 -4.83
C GLU A 8 -10.30 -0.27 -4.57
N GLY A 9 -10.41 0.90 -5.18
CA GLY A 9 -11.62 1.71 -5.14
C GLY A 9 -11.47 3.05 -5.84
N VAL A 10 -12.60 3.68 -6.16
CA VAL A 10 -12.65 5.01 -6.79
C VAL A 10 -12.14 6.12 -5.86
N LYS A 11 -11.94 7.34 -6.37
CA LYS A 11 -11.57 8.48 -5.51
C LYS A 11 -12.67 8.70 -4.46
N GLY A 12 -12.27 8.90 -3.19
CA GLY A 12 -13.22 9.07 -2.08
C GLY A 12 -13.70 7.77 -1.41
N SER A 13 -13.39 6.59 -1.96
CA SER A 13 -13.89 5.30 -1.44
C SER A 13 -13.32 4.83 -0.09
N GLY A 14 -12.64 5.70 0.68
CA GLY A 14 -12.06 5.34 1.97
C GLY A 14 -10.76 4.50 1.95
N LYS A 15 -10.04 4.42 0.82
CA LYS A 15 -8.77 3.65 0.73
C LYS A 15 -7.74 4.08 1.78
N SER A 16 -7.44 5.38 1.87
CA SER A 16 -6.52 5.91 2.86
C SER A 16 -6.98 5.59 4.28
N LYS A 17 -8.27 5.75 4.57
CA LYS A 17 -8.85 5.38 5.87
C LYS A 17 -8.59 3.90 6.19
N ARG A 18 -8.77 2.99 5.22
CA ARG A 18 -8.49 1.56 5.40
C ARG A 18 -7.01 1.30 5.71
N ILE A 19 -6.08 1.95 4.99
CA ILE A 19 -4.64 1.81 5.21
C ILE A 19 -4.24 2.30 6.62
N HIS A 20 -4.76 3.45 7.05
CA HIS A 20 -4.51 3.96 8.40
C HIS A 20 -5.14 3.06 9.48
N SER A 21 -6.34 2.52 9.26
CA SER A 21 -6.91 1.53 10.18
C SER A 21 -6.04 0.27 10.30
N LEU A 22 -5.49 -0.22 9.19
CA LEU A 22 -4.55 -1.35 9.21
C LEU A 22 -3.29 -1.01 10.02
N LYS A 23 -2.72 0.20 9.86
CA LYS A 23 -1.60 0.67 10.68
C LYS A 23 -1.92 0.54 12.18
N GLU A 24 -3.06 1.08 12.60
CA GLU A 24 -3.49 1.02 14.00
C GLU A 24 -3.72 -0.41 14.49
N ASP A 25 -4.29 -1.28 13.66
CA ASP A 25 -4.53 -2.69 14.00
C ASP A 25 -3.22 -3.45 14.19
N TYR A 26 -2.22 -3.23 13.33
CA TYR A 26 -0.88 -3.83 13.49
C TYR A 26 -0.13 -3.28 14.71
N ILE A 27 -0.24 -1.98 14.99
CA ILE A 27 0.34 -1.38 16.21
C ILE A 27 -0.27 -2.04 17.46
N LYS A 28 -1.60 -2.21 17.50
CA LYS A 28 -2.29 -2.92 18.60
C LYS A 28 -1.87 -4.39 18.70
N ALA A 29 -1.53 -5.03 17.59
CA ALA A 29 -0.99 -6.38 17.55
C ALA A 29 0.49 -6.47 17.97
N GLY A 30 1.12 -5.35 18.34
CA GLY A 30 2.48 -5.27 18.86
C GLY A 30 3.56 -5.02 17.80
N TYR A 31 3.19 -4.64 16.57
CA TYR A 31 4.15 -4.14 15.60
C TYR A 31 4.59 -2.71 15.96
N LYS A 32 5.80 -2.35 15.56
CA LYS A 32 6.36 -1.00 15.76
C LYS A 32 6.58 -0.33 14.42
N LEU A 33 6.27 0.97 14.36
CA LEU A 33 6.67 1.82 13.23
C LEU A 33 8.19 1.96 13.23
N THR A 34 8.83 1.61 12.11
CA THR A 34 10.29 1.60 11.95
C THR A 34 10.77 2.50 10.83
N ASP A 35 9.93 2.75 9.84
CA ASP A 35 10.19 3.70 8.76
C ASP A 35 8.86 4.28 8.24
N SER A 36 8.90 5.49 7.69
CA SER A 36 7.74 6.14 7.10
C SER A 36 8.11 7.22 6.08
N GLU A 37 7.20 7.49 5.16
CA GLU A 37 7.27 8.65 4.27
C GLU A 37 5.90 9.34 4.26
N ASN A 38 5.90 10.68 4.31
CA ASN A 38 4.68 11.51 4.28
C ASN A 38 3.62 11.12 5.34
N GLU A 39 4.05 10.76 6.56
CA GLU A 39 3.19 10.20 7.60
C GLU A 39 1.94 11.03 7.93
N GLU A 40 2.04 12.36 7.84
CA GLU A 40 0.93 13.28 8.12
C GLU A 40 -0.03 13.46 6.93
N ASP A 41 0.36 13.09 5.71
CA ASP A 41 -0.49 13.18 4.50
C ASP A 41 -1.17 11.84 4.22
N TRP A 42 -2.46 11.76 4.56
CA TRP A 42 -3.29 10.59 4.36
C TRP A 42 -3.39 10.11 2.90
N ASN A 43 -3.07 10.96 1.92
CA ASN A 43 -3.14 10.59 0.51
C ASN A 43 -1.83 10.01 -0.02
N THR A 44 -0.72 10.13 0.71
CA THR A 44 0.62 9.72 0.25
C THR A 44 1.44 9.02 1.32
N ALA A 45 0.91 8.85 2.53
CA ALA A 45 1.58 8.18 3.63
C ALA A 45 1.98 6.75 3.26
N ILE A 46 3.22 6.42 3.60
CA ILE A 46 3.81 5.08 3.55
C ILE A 46 4.30 4.74 4.95
N PHE A 47 4.03 3.53 5.43
CA PHE A 47 4.44 3.03 6.74
C PHE A 47 5.17 1.69 6.62
N VAL A 48 6.21 1.52 7.42
CA VAL A 48 6.89 0.23 7.62
C VAL A 48 6.74 -0.19 9.07
N LEU A 49 6.07 -1.32 9.26
CA LEU A 49 5.78 -1.90 10.56
C LEU A 49 6.57 -3.19 10.72
N GLU A 50 7.23 -3.35 11.87
CA GLU A 50 8.03 -4.54 12.15
C GLU A 50 7.67 -5.19 13.49
N LYS A 51 7.70 -6.52 13.50
CA LYS A 51 7.59 -7.36 14.69
C LYS A 51 8.41 -8.64 14.48
N GLU A 52 9.32 -8.94 15.39
CA GLU A 52 10.09 -10.20 15.37
C GLU A 52 10.80 -10.46 14.01
N GLY A 53 11.30 -9.39 13.36
CA GLY A 53 11.95 -9.46 12.05
C GLY A 53 11.00 -9.61 10.86
N GLN A 54 9.69 -9.63 11.08
CA GLN A 54 8.67 -9.59 10.03
C GLN A 54 8.34 -8.14 9.69
N LYS A 55 8.48 -7.79 8.41
CA LYS A 55 8.26 -6.43 7.89
C LYS A 55 6.98 -6.34 7.05
N ILE A 56 6.18 -5.32 7.32
CA ILE A 56 4.94 -5.01 6.62
C ILE A 56 5.01 -3.60 6.09
N VAL A 57 4.65 -3.41 4.82
CA VAL A 57 4.61 -2.09 4.18
C VAL A 57 3.17 -1.73 3.87
N LEU A 58 2.77 -0.52 4.24
CA LEU A 58 1.43 0.03 4.00
C LEU A 58 1.56 1.31 3.17
N ASN A 59 0.92 1.39 2.00
CA ASN A 59 0.92 2.56 1.11
C ASN A 59 -0.50 3.07 0.85
N SER A 60 -0.73 4.35 1.14
CA SER A 60 -2.00 5.04 0.85
C SER A 60 -2.04 5.70 -0.54
N GLY A 61 -0.88 5.97 -1.14
CA GLY A 61 -0.75 6.77 -2.35
C GLY A 61 -0.95 6.02 -3.65
N ALA A 62 -1.92 6.48 -4.46
CA ALA A 62 -2.22 5.89 -5.77
C ALA A 62 -2.75 6.90 -6.83
N ASP A 63 -2.66 8.20 -6.56
CA ASP A 63 -3.45 9.21 -7.27
C ASP A 63 -2.72 9.80 -8.49
N THR A 64 -1.39 9.76 -8.52
CA THR A 64 -0.58 10.27 -9.63
C THR A 64 0.59 9.34 -9.94
N LYS A 65 1.18 9.47 -11.14
CA LYS A 65 2.39 8.73 -11.51
C LYS A 65 3.56 9.00 -10.55
N SER A 66 3.74 10.26 -10.12
CA SER A 66 4.85 10.63 -9.24
C SER A 66 4.72 10.00 -7.86
N ILE A 67 3.51 9.99 -7.28
CA ILE A 67 3.23 9.31 -6.01
C ILE A 67 3.56 7.82 -6.11
N ILE A 68 3.11 7.16 -7.18
CA ILE A 68 3.37 5.73 -7.41
C ILE A 68 4.87 5.46 -7.62
N ALA A 69 5.57 6.33 -8.34
CA ALA A 69 7.00 6.21 -8.56
C ALA A 69 7.79 6.37 -7.26
N SER A 70 7.43 7.35 -6.40
CA SER A 70 8.02 7.51 -5.07
C SER A 70 7.81 6.26 -4.22
N PHE A 71 6.59 5.70 -4.22
CA PHE A 71 6.32 4.42 -3.54
C PHE A 71 7.21 3.29 -4.07
N GLY A 72 7.37 3.15 -5.39
CA GLY A 72 8.26 2.13 -5.96
C GLY A 72 9.73 2.29 -5.56
N ILE A 73 10.22 3.53 -5.46
CA ILE A 73 11.57 3.83 -4.97
C ILE A 73 11.68 3.46 -3.48
N PHE A 74 10.72 3.89 -2.66
CA PHE A 74 10.67 3.57 -1.23
C PHE A 74 10.67 2.04 -1.02
N LEU A 75 9.77 1.33 -1.70
CA LEU A 75 9.63 -0.13 -1.62
C LEU A 75 10.91 -0.86 -2.03
N SER A 76 11.75 -0.26 -2.87
CA SER A 76 13.04 -0.87 -3.26
C SER A 76 14.02 -1.07 -2.10
N ASN A 77 13.84 -0.33 -1.00
CA ASN A 77 14.58 -0.49 0.26
C ASN A 77 13.95 -1.52 1.21
N HIS A 78 12.74 -2.01 0.91
CA HIS A 78 11.96 -2.92 1.76
C HIS A 78 11.48 -4.16 0.99
N LYS A 79 12.31 -4.69 0.08
CA LYS A 79 11.98 -5.88 -0.74
C LYS A 79 11.83 -7.17 0.08
N ASP A 80 12.28 -7.15 1.32
CA ASP A 80 12.17 -8.22 2.31
C ASP A 80 10.82 -8.22 3.06
N ALA A 81 9.93 -7.25 2.79
CA ALA A 81 8.59 -7.22 3.35
C ALA A 81 7.82 -8.54 3.07
N ILE A 82 7.21 -9.09 4.11
CA ILE A 82 6.39 -10.29 4.02
C ILE A 82 4.98 -9.96 3.53
N GLU A 83 4.49 -8.76 3.82
CA GLU A 83 3.18 -8.26 3.41
C GLU A 83 3.29 -6.82 2.91
N VAL A 84 2.61 -6.54 1.80
CA VAL A 84 2.50 -5.19 1.23
C VAL A 84 1.04 -4.88 0.98
N TYR A 85 0.52 -3.86 1.64
CA TYR A 85 -0.80 -3.31 1.39
C TYR A 85 -0.66 -2.00 0.62
N THR A 86 -1.34 -1.88 -0.50
CA THR A 86 -1.31 -0.64 -1.28
C THR A 86 -2.67 -0.26 -1.81
N ALA A 87 -2.99 1.03 -1.75
CA ALA A 87 -4.07 1.59 -2.54
C ALA A 87 -3.80 1.39 -4.04
N ILE A 88 -4.86 1.12 -4.82
CA ILE A 88 -4.78 1.07 -6.27
C ILE A 88 -6.08 1.61 -6.89
N ARG A 89 -5.99 2.15 -8.11
CA ARG A 89 -7.17 2.52 -8.89
C ARG A 89 -7.73 1.30 -9.63
N PRO A 90 -9.07 1.17 -9.75
CA PRO A 90 -9.65 0.14 -10.58
C PRO A 90 -9.15 0.22 -12.01
N GLN A 91 -8.83 -0.94 -12.59
CA GLN A 91 -8.31 -1.00 -13.96
C GLN A 91 -9.27 -0.38 -14.97
N GLN A 92 -10.59 -0.59 -14.80
CA GLN A 92 -11.60 -0.02 -15.69
C GLN A 92 -11.74 1.51 -15.55
N ASN A 93 -11.46 2.08 -14.36
CA ASN A 93 -11.57 3.52 -14.14
C ASN A 93 -10.29 4.27 -14.55
N ASN A 94 -9.12 3.72 -14.24
CA ASN A 94 -7.85 4.33 -14.63
C ASN A 94 -6.77 3.27 -14.91
N PRO A 95 -6.71 2.74 -16.15
CA PRO A 95 -5.80 1.64 -16.49
C PRO A 95 -4.32 2.05 -16.41
N ARG A 96 -3.99 3.34 -16.58
CA ARG A 96 -2.60 3.83 -16.50
C ARG A 96 -2.07 3.81 -15.07
N LEU A 97 -2.82 4.39 -14.13
CA LEU A 97 -2.44 4.38 -12.72
C LEU A 97 -2.41 2.95 -12.16
N HIS A 98 -3.39 2.12 -12.53
CA HIS A 98 -3.41 0.70 -12.18
C HIS A 98 -2.12 0.00 -12.64
N LYS A 99 -1.78 0.14 -13.92
CA LYS A 99 -0.56 -0.46 -14.47
C LYS A 99 0.70 0.03 -13.76
N TRP A 100 0.84 1.34 -13.53
CA TRP A 100 2.04 1.85 -12.86
C TRP A 100 2.20 1.33 -11.43
N MET A 101 1.09 1.13 -10.69
CA MET A 101 1.16 0.53 -9.37
C MET A 101 1.62 -0.93 -9.46
N LYS A 102 1.11 -1.69 -10.43
CA LYS A 102 1.56 -3.06 -10.71
C LYS A 102 3.04 -3.12 -11.10
N ASP A 103 3.50 -2.17 -11.91
CA ASP A 103 4.91 -2.05 -12.28
C ASP A 103 5.79 -1.73 -11.04
N ALA A 104 5.34 -0.85 -10.14
CA ALA A 104 6.06 -0.55 -8.89
C ALA A 104 6.19 -1.79 -7.98
N LEU A 105 5.17 -2.63 -7.92
CA LEU A 105 5.16 -3.88 -7.14
C LEU A 105 6.02 -5.00 -7.76
N SER A 106 6.35 -4.90 -9.06
CA SER A 106 7.08 -5.95 -9.80
C SER A 106 8.49 -6.24 -9.28
N ILE A 107 9.04 -5.34 -8.45
CA ILE A 107 10.34 -5.52 -7.79
C ILE A 107 10.32 -6.58 -6.68
N LEU A 108 9.13 -7.01 -6.26
CA LEU A 108 8.92 -7.99 -5.20
C LEU A 108 8.86 -9.41 -5.77
N HIS A 109 9.29 -10.39 -4.96
CA HIS A 109 9.03 -11.81 -5.23
C HIS A 109 7.64 -12.17 -4.69
N ILE A 110 6.60 -11.85 -5.47
CA ILE A 110 5.19 -12.01 -5.07
C ILE A 110 4.82 -13.49 -4.93
N LYS A 111 4.34 -13.87 -3.75
CA LYS A 111 3.78 -15.19 -3.44
C LYS A 111 2.30 -15.27 -3.82
N SER A 112 1.53 -14.29 -3.38
CA SER A 112 0.11 -14.17 -3.66
C SER A 112 -0.30 -12.71 -3.80
N GLU A 113 -1.35 -12.48 -4.57
CA GLU A 113 -1.97 -11.18 -4.72
C GLU A 113 -3.47 -11.28 -4.46
N LYS A 114 -4.01 -10.37 -3.65
CA LYS A 114 -5.44 -10.32 -3.30
C LYS A 114 -5.96 -8.90 -3.49
N VAL A 115 -7.14 -8.78 -4.10
CA VAL A 115 -7.80 -7.49 -4.31
C VAL A 115 -8.95 -7.35 -3.31
N TYR A 116 -9.00 -6.23 -2.61
CA TYR A 116 -10.11 -5.83 -1.76
C TYR A 116 -10.80 -4.63 -2.38
N HIS A 117 -12.01 -4.86 -2.89
CA HIS A 117 -12.83 -3.79 -3.43
C HIS A 117 -13.53 -3.07 -2.29
N LEU A 118 -13.30 -1.76 -2.18
CA LEU A 118 -14.09 -0.90 -1.31
C LEU A 118 -15.38 -0.49 -2.03
N PRO A 119 -16.53 -0.46 -1.32
CA PRO A 119 -17.78 0.00 -1.90
C PRO A 119 -17.65 1.45 -2.35
N GLU A 120 -18.40 1.83 -3.38
CA GLU A 120 -18.62 3.24 -3.70
C GLU A 120 -19.43 3.85 -2.54
N GLU A 121 -18.92 4.92 -1.93
CA GLU A 121 -19.74 5.70 -0.99
C GLU A 121 -20.85 6.37 -1.82
N LEU A 122 -22.11 6.02 -1.52
CA LEU A 122 -23.34 6.57 -2.13
C LEU A 122 -23.56 8.03 -1.75
#